data_AF-W9R5K3-F1
#
_entry.id   AF-W9R5K3-F1
#
_cell.length_a   1.000
_cell.length_b   1.000
_cell.length_c   1.000
_cell.angle_alpha   90.00
_cell.angle_beta   90.00
_cell.angle_gamma   90.00
#
_symmetry.space_group_name_H-M   'P 1'
#
loop_
_entity.id
_entity.type
_entity.pdbx_description
1 polymer ?
#
loop_
_entity_poly.entity_id
_entity_poly.type
_entity_poly.pdbx_seq_one_letter_code
_entity_poly.pdbx_strand_id
1 'polypeptide(L)'
;MNLNNVKVPKVPGGAASALIKIGIIGGIGLYAAANSLYNVEGGHRAIVFNRIVGVKDKVYPEGTHIMIPWFERPVIYDVRARPHLVESTSGSRDLQMVKIGLRVLTRPVADQLPSVYRTLGENYNERVLPSIIHETLKAVVAQYNASQLITQRENVSREIRKILTERAANFNIALDDVSITSLTFGKEFTAAIEAKQVAAQEAERAKFVVEKAEQDKKSAVIRAEGEATSAKLIGQAIANNPAFITLRKIEAAREIAHTISNSANKVFLHSDDLLLNLQEMNLETAKK
;
A
#
# COMPACT_ATOMS: atom_id res chain seq x y z
N MET A 1 60.22 34.32 13.75
CA MET A 1 61.10 34.64 12.60
C MET A 1 60.70 36.00 12.06
N ASN A 2 61.66 36.93 12.02
CA ASN A 2 61.52 38.34 11.63
C ASN A 2 60.97 38.52 10.20
N LEU A 3 59.91 39.31 10.06
CA LEU A 3 59.34 39.77 8.78
C LEU A 3 59.91 41.14 8.36
N ASN A 4 61.22 41.32 8.50
CA ASN A 4 61.86 42.62 8.29
C ASN A 4 62.85 42.64 7.12
N ASN A 5 62.51 41.96 6.00
CA ASN A 5 63.36 42.03 4.81
C ASN A 5 62.62 41.77 3.49
N VAL A 6 61.63 42.60 3.17
CA VAL A 6 61.13 42.73 1.79
C VAL A 6 61.80 43.94 1.14
N LYS A 7 62.86 43.68 0.36
CA LYS A 7 63.48 44.68 -0.51
C LYS A 7 62.47 45.11 -1.57
N VAL A 8 61.87 46.29 -1.37
CA VAL A 8 61.12 46.99 -2.41
C VAL A 8 62.10 47.54 -3.45
N PRO A 9 61.91 47.27 -4.76
CA PRO A 9 62.70 47.91 -5.79
C PRO A 9 62.35 49.41 -5.84
N LYS A 10 63.38 50.26 -5.75
CA LYS A 10 63.27 51.71 -5.94
C LYS A 10 62.93 51.98 -7.41
N VAL A 11 61.71 52.46 -7.65
CA VAL A 11 61.25 52.94 -8.98
C VAL A 11 61.20 54.48 -8.92
N PRO A 12 61.71 55.20 -9.94
CA PRO A 12 61.75 56.66 -9.94
C PRO A 12 60.36 57.25 -10.26
N GLY A 13 60.05 58.41 -9.69
CA GLY A 13 58.92 59.26 -10.08
C GLY A 13 57.60 58.99 -9.36
N GLY A 14 57.12 59.99 -8.61
CA GLY A 14 55.86 59.96 -7.86
C GLY A 14 54.59 59.74 -8.70
N ALA A 15 54.67 59.86 -10.02
CA ALA A 15 53.55 59.61 -10.94
C ALA A 15 53.41 58.13 -11.35
N ALA A 16 54.51 57.43 -11.63
CA ALA A 16 54.47 56.02 -12.04
C ALA A 16 54.08 55.09 -10.88
N SER A 17 54.55 55.39 -9.67
CA SER A 17 54.15 54.67 -8.46
C SER A 17 52.69 54.95 -8.06
N ALA A 18 52.16 56.14 -8.34
CA ALA A 18 50.75 56.46 -8.15
C ALA A 18 49.85 55.71 -9.14
N LEU A 19 50.24 55.63 -10.42
CA LEU A 19 49.50 54.87 -11.43
C LEU A 19 49.46 53.37 -11.16
N ILE A 20 50.56 52.78 -10.68
CA ILE A 20 50.58 51.35 -10.28
C ILE A 20 49.67 51.12 -9.06
N LYS A 21 49.67 52.03 -8.07
CA LYS A 21 48.76 51.94 -6.92
C LYS A 21 47.29 52.05 -7.34
N ILE A 22 46.96 53.00 -8.22
CA ILE A 22 45.60 53.17 -8.76
C ILE A 22 45.20 51.96 -9.61
N GLY A 23 46.11 51.40 -10.42
CA GLY A 23 45.86 50.20 -11.21
C GLY A 23 45.60 48.95 -10.35
N ILE A 24 46.33 48.78 -9.24
CA ILE A 24 46.13 47.68 -8.30
C ILE A 24 44.81 47.86 -7.53
N ILE A 25 44.53 49.05 -7.01
CA ILE A 25 43.29 49.34 -6.28
C ILE A 25 42.07 49.22 -7.21
N GLY A 26 42.18 49.77 -8.43
CA GLY A 26 41.15 49.66 -9.47
C GLY A 26 40.94 48.21 -9.93
N GLY A 27 42.02 47.44 -10.12
CA GLY A 27 41.96 46.03 -10.48
C GLY A 27 41.34 45.15 -9.39
N ILE A 28 41.70 45.37 -8.13
CA ILE A 28 41.07 44.68 -6.97
C ILE A 28 39.60 45.09 -6.86
N GLY A 29 39.26 46.36 -7.05
CA GLY A 29 37.88 46.85 -7.02
C GLY A 29 37.02 46.24 -8.13
N LEU A 30 37.52 46.18 -9.36
CA LEU A 30 36.82 45.54 -10.49
C LEU A 30 36.67 44.04 -10.30
N TYR A 31 37.73 43.36 -9.86
CA TYR A 31 37.69 41.92 -9.56
C TYR A 31 36.70 41.61 -8.44
N ALA A 32 36.68 42.44 -7.39
CA ALA A 32 35.73 42.33 -6.30
C ALA A 32 34.30 42.53 -6.82
N ALA A 33 34.03 43.61 -7.56
CA ALA A 33 32.69 43.88 -8.09
C ALA A 33 32.18 42.77 -9.02
N ALA A 34 33.04 42.26 -9.90
CA ALA A 34 32.67 41.20 -10.84
C ALA A 34 32.36 39.85 -10.15
N ASN A 35 33.09 39.51 -9.08
CA ASN A 35 32.89 38.25 -8.35
C ASN A 35 32.02 38.39 -7.10
N SER A 36 31.51 39.59 -6.82
CA SER A 36 30.75 39.86 -5.58
C SER A 36 29.30 39.42 -5.70
N LEU A 37 28.75 39.24 -6.89
CA LEU A 37 27.37 38.81 -7.05
C LEU A 37 27.28 37.27 -7.12
N TYR A 38 26.33 36.71 -6.39
CA TYR A 38 25.91 35.33 -6.56
C TYR A 38 24.38 35.23 -6.57
N ASN A 39 23.86 34.25 -7.30
CA ASN A 39 22.43 34.04 -7.47
C ASN A 39 22.00 32.77 -6.75
N VAL A 40 20.90 32.85 -6.00
CA VAL A 40 20.24 31.70 -5.37
C VAL A 40 18.97 31.42 -6.14
N GLU A 41 18.88 30.23 -6.73
CA GLU A 41 17.71 29.78 -7.49
C GLU A 41 16.52 29.46 -6.58
N GLY A 42 15.31 29.49 -7.15
CA GLY A 42 14.09 29.14 -6.43
C GLY A 42 14.12 27.73 -5.85
N GLY A 43 13.73 27.60 -4.58
CA GLY A 43 13.78 26.32 -3.85
C GLY A 43 15.18 25.92 -3.37
N HIS A 44 16.18 26.81 -3.50
CA HIS A 44 17.45 26.70 -2.81
C HIS A 44 17.58 27.80 -1.75
N ARG A 45 18.44 27.58 -0.77
CA ARG A 45 18.84 28.60 0.21
C ARG A 45 20.35 28.59 0.37
N ALA A 46 20.94 29.77 0.54
CA ALA A 46 22.38 29.88 0.71
C ALA A 46 22.74 30.18 2.17
N ILE A 47 23.79 29.51 2.64
CA ILE A 47 24.51 29.89 3.86
C ILE A 47 25.86 30.47 3.44
N VAL A 48 26.35 31.48 4.16
CA VAL A 48 27.63 32.12 3.84
C VAL A 48 28.68 31.70 4.86
N PHE A 49 29.72 31.03 4.37
CA PHE A 49 30.92 30.72 5.12
C PHE A 49 31.91 31.88 5.01
N ASN A 50 32.25 32.50 6.15
CA ASN A 50 33.29 33.51 6.22
C ASN A 50 34.60 32.90 6.74
N ARG A 51 35.73 33.19 6.10
CA ARG A 51 37.04 32.61 6.45
C ARG A 51 37.58 33.06 7.83
N ILE A 52 37.12 34.20 8.36
CA ILE A 52 37.57 34.75 9.66
C ILE A 52 36.63 34.32 10.79
N VAL A 53 35.32 34.46 10.58
CA VAL A 53 34.28 34.27 11.62
C VAL A 53 33.64 32.87 11.57
N GLY A 54 33.80 32.16 10.45
CA GLY A 54 33.15 30.87 10.19
C GLY A 54 31.78 31.02 9.54
N VAL A 55 30.91 30.04 9.75
CA VAL A 55 29.56 29.99 9.16
C VAL A 55 28.67 31.05 9.82
N LYS A 56 28.06 31.93 9.01
CA LYS A 56 27.08 32.91 9.50
C LYS A 56 25.73 32.25 9.79
N ASP A 57 25.02 32.72 10.82
CA ASP A 57 23.68 32.22 11.18
C ASP A 57 22.56 32.73 10.26
N LYS A 58 22.84 33.74 9.42
CA LYS A 58 21.87 34.28 8.49
C LYS A 58 21.74 33.37 7.27
N VAL A 59 20.53 32.90 7.02
CA VAL A 59 20.18 32.19 5.79
C VAL A 59 19.69 33.18 4.75
N TYR A 60 20.22 33.07 3.54
CA TYR A 60 19.83 33.91 2.41
C TYR A 60 18.77 33.18 1.56
N PRO A 61 17.60 33.79 1.33
CA PRO A 61 16.54 33.22 0.49
C PRO A 61 16.93 33.28 -1.00
N GLU A 62 16.02 32.88 -1.87
CA GLU A 62 16.16 33.04 -3.32
C GLU A 62 16.38 34.51 -3.74
N GLY A 63 17.20 34.72 -4.77
CA GLY A 63 17.55 36.05 -5.29
C GLY A 63 19.05 36.32 -5.41
N THR A 64 19.38 37.48 -5.96
CA THR A 64 20.77 37.95 -6.14
C THR A 64 21.29 38.55 -4.85
N HIS A 65 22.39 38.02 -4.35
CA HIS A 65 23.01 38.44 -3.10
C HIS A 65 24.47 38.86 -3.36
N ILE A 66 24.96 39.76 -2.50
CA ILE A 66 26.31 40.30 -2.56
C ILE A 66 27.16 39.55 -1.53
N MET A 67 28.26 38.96 -1.96
CA MET A 67 29.31 38.35 -1.14
C MET A 67 30.62 39.12 -1.29
N ILE A 68 31.46 39.11 -0.27
CA ILE A 68 32.82 39.65 -0.37
C ILE A 68 33.74 38.56 -0.92
N PRO A 69 34.28 38.70 -2.15
CA PRO A 69 35.17 37.69 -2.72
C PRO A 69 36.38 37.47 -1.82
N TRP A 70 36.90 36.23 -1.78
CA TRP A 70 38.02 35.77 -0.94
C TRP A 70 37.71 35.49 0.54
N PHE A 71 36.84 36.28 1.16
CA PHE A 71 36.47 36.12 2.57
C PHE A 71 35.21 35.30 2.74
N GLU A 72 34.24 35.44 1.83
CA GLU A 72 32.95 34.79 1.91
C GLU A 72 32.80 33.75 0.79
N ARG A 73 32.23 32.60 1.15
CA ARG A 73 31.87 31.54 0.21
C ARG A 73 30.42 31.11 0.47
N PRO A 74 29.50 31.31 -0.49
CA PRO A 74 28.14 30.82 -0.37
C PRO A 74 28.12 29.32 -0.61
N VAL A 75 27.44 28.59 0.27
CA VAL A 75 27.11 27.17 0.11
C VAL A 75 25.61 27.09 -0.10
N ILE A 76 25.22 26.56 -1.25
CA ILE A 76 23.82 26.52 -1.70
C ILE A 76 23.25 25.15 -1.33
N TYR A 77 22.14 25.16 -0.59
CA TYR A 77 21.38 23.99 -0.20
C TYR A 77 20.08 23.91 -0.98
N ASP A 78 19.74 22.70 -1.44
CA ASP A 78 18.40 22.39 -1.89
C ASP A 78 17.49 22.15 -0.67
N VAL A 79 16.42 22.95 -0.56
CA VAL A 79 15.43 22.83 0.53
C VAL A 79 14.15 22.11 0.09
N ARG A 80 14.14 21.52 -1.11
CA ARG A 80 13.03 20.73 -1.63
C ARG A 80 12.97 19.36 -0.97
N ALA A 81 11.76 18.81 -0.93
CA ALA A 81 11.53 17.45 -0.46
C ALA A 81 12.16 16.43 -1.42
N ARG A 82 13.06 15.59 -0.90
CA ARG A 82 13.68 14.50 -1.67
C ARG A 82 13.28 13.14 -1.08
N PRO A 83 12.89 12.17 -1.93
CA PRO A 83 12.61 10.81 -1.49
C PRO A 83 13.90 10.07 -1.20
N HIS A 84 13.91 9.34 -0.08
CA HIS A 84 14.95 8.41 0.28
C HIS A 84 14.33 7.05 0.58
N LEU A 85 14.83 6.00 -0.07
CA LEU A 85 14.39 4.63 0.15
C LEU A 85 15.46 3.91 0.97
N VAL A 86 15.04 3.39 2.12
CA VAL A 86 15.90 2.63 3.02
C VAL A 86 15.27 1.28 3.28
N GLU A 87 16.05 0.23 3.09
CA GLU A 87 15.67 -1.11 3.50
C GLU A 87 16.40 -1.48 4.79
N SER A 88 15.69 -2.17 5.68
CA SER A 88 16.25 -2.71 6.91
C SER A 88 15.63 -4.06 7.22
N THR A 89 16.43 -4.98 7.75
CA THR A 89 15.96 -6.26 8.26
C THR A 89 15.90 -6.17 9.78
N SER A 90 14.75 -6.49 10.35
CA SER A 90 14.50 -6.43 11.80
C SER A 90 13.70 -7.65 12.28
N GLY A 91 13.88 -8.00 13.55
CA GLY A 91 13.06 -8.99 14.23
C GLY A 91 11.74 -8.37 14.71
N SER A 92 10.63 -9.07 14.48
CA SER A 92 9.33 -8.76 15.08
C SER A 92 9.24 -9.26 16.53
N ARG A 93 8.15 -8.92 17.22
CA ARG A 93 7.87 -9.38 18.59
C ARG A 93 7.85 -10.90 18.75
N ASP A 94 7.41 -11.61 17.72
CA ASP A 94 7.37 -13.08 17.62
C ASP A 94 8.66 -13.69 17.05
N LEU A 95 9.77 -12.94 17.09
CA LEU A 95 11.11 -13.37 16.67
C LEU A 95 11.19 -13.78 15.19
N GLN A 96 10.29 -13.25 14.36
CA GLN A 96 10.37 -13.46 12.90
C GLN A 96 11.22 -12.39 12.26
N MET A 97 12.08 -12.80 11.34
CA MET A 97 12.89 -11.87 10.56
C MET A 97 12.04 -11.27 9.45
N VAL A 98 11.94 -9.94 9.45
CA VAL A 98 11.16 -9.16 8.50
C VAL A 98 12.04 -8.16 7.79
N LYS A 99 12.02 -8.17 6.46
CA LYS A 99 12.66 -7.15 5.63
C LYS A 99 11.64 -6.07 5.31
N ILE A 100 11.94 -4.84 5.72
CA ILE A 100 11.05 -3.69 5.59
C ILE A 100 11.74 -2.63 4.74
N GLY A 101 11.08 -2.20 3.67
CA GLY A 101 11.45 -1.03 2.89
C GLY A 101 10.63 0.17 3.33
N LEU A 102 11.29 1.27 3.65
CA LEU A 102 10.67 2.54 4.03
C LEU A 102 11.04 3.62 3.02
N ARG A 103 10.05 4.37 2.55
CA ARG A 103 10.24 5.59 1.77
C ARG A 103 9.99 6.78 2.68
N VAL A 104 10.95 7.68 2.73
CA VAL A 104 10.88 8.89 3.54
C VAL A 104 11.08 10.10 2.64
N LEU A 105 10.14 11.05 2.68
CA LEU A 105 10.30 12.37 2.07
C LEU A 105 10.92 13.31 3.10
N THR A 106 12.14 13.76 2.82
CA THR A 106 12.91 14.61 3.75
C THR A 106 13.19 15.96 3.13
N ARG A 107 13.18 17.00 3.97
CA ARG A 107 13.69 18.33 3.62
C ARG A 107 14.36 18.96 4.84
N PRO A 108 15.45 19.73 4.65
CA PRO A 108 16.09 20.42 5.75
C PRO A 108 15.22 21.62 6.20
N VAL A 109 15.22 21.91 7.51
CA VAL A 109 14.53 23.11 8.01
C VAL A 109 15.31 24.35 7.57
N ALA A 110 14.64 25.15 6.75
CA ALA A 110 15.28 26.17 5.96
C ALA A 110 15.88 27.33 6.81
N ASP A 111 15.38 27.54 8.03
CA ASP A 111 15.87 28.58 8.95
C ASP A 111 17.06 28.10 9.79
N GLN A 112 17.23 26.78 9.92
CA GLN A 112 18.28 26.15 10.75
C GLN A 112 19.41 25.54 9.91
N LEU A 113 19.50 25.86 8.62
CA LEU A 113 20.56 25.40 7.72
C LEU A 113 22.00 25.63 8.24
N PRO A 114 22.33 26.75 8.93
CA PRO A 114 23.66 26.95 9.47
C PRO A 114 24.02 25.91 10.53
N SER A 115 23.04 25.52 11.37
CA SER A 115 23.23 24.48 12.38
C SER A 115 23.42 23.10 11.74
N VAL A 116 22.62 22.77 10.71
CA VAL A 116 22.72 21.52 9.93
C VAL A 116 24.09 21.41 9.28
N TYR A 117 24.60 22.48 8.67
CA TYR A 117 25.91 22.46 8.05
C TYR A 117 27.05 22.27 9.05
N ARG A 118 26.96 22.87 10.24
CA ARG A 118 27.98 22.72 11.29
C ARG A 118 28.03 21.31 11.86
N THR A 119 26.87 20.66 12.05
CA THR A 119 26.79 19.35 12.69
C THR A 119 26.91 18.18 11.71
N LEU A 120 26.26 18.28 10.56
CA LEU A 120 26.07 17.18 9.61
C LEU A 120 26.88 17.35 8.32
N GLY A 121 27.15 18.61 7.93
CA GLY A 121 27.76 18.97 6.66
C GLY A 121 26.77 18.94 5.49
N GLU A 122 27.30 18.96 4.26
CA GLU A 122 26.49 18.96 3.03
C GLU A 122 25.72 17.64 2.83
N ASN A 123 26.31 16.52 3.25
CA ASN A 123 25.72 15.18 3.13
C ASN A 123 24.89 14.78 4.36
N TYR A 124 24.02 15.68 4.82
CA TYR A 124 23.19 15.43 6.01
C TYR A 124 22.24 14.23 5.84
N ASN A 125 21.74 14.00 4.62
CA ASN A 125 20.83 12.89 4.31
C ASN A 125 21.50 11.53 4.49
N GLU A 126 22.68 11.32 3.91
CA GLU A 126 23.36 10.02 3.91
C GLU A 126 23.96 9.67 5.27
N ARG A 127 24.36 10.69 6.04
CA ARG A 127 25.09 10.49 7.29
C ARG A 127 24.20 10.04 8.45
N VAL A 128 23.00 10.60 8.56
CA VAL A 128 22.16 10.45 9.76
C VAL A 128 20.83 9.77 9.49
N LEU A 129 20.20 9.96 8.32
CA LEU A 129 18.90 9.35 8.06
C LEU A 129 18.92 7.82 8.14
N PRO A 130 19.88 7.08 7.54
CA PRO A 130 19.88 5.62 7.63
C PRO A 130 19.96 5.12 9.06
N SER A 131 20.78 5.77 9.90
CA SER A 131 20.96 5.40 11.30
C SER A 131 19.68 5.56 12.12
N ILE A 132 19.03 6.73 12.03
CA ILE A 132 17.78 7.00 12.77
C ILE A 132 16.65 6.10 12.25
N ILE A 133 16.57 5.92 10.93
CA ILE A 133 15.55 5.07 10.31
C ILE A 133 15.73 3.62 10.77
N HIS A 134 16.94 3.07 10.72
CA HIS A 134 17.20 1.69 11.15
C HIS A 134 16.90 1.48 12.63
N GLU A 135 17.28 2.44 13.49
CA GLU A 135 17.00 2.35 14.92
C GLU A 135 15.49 2.42 15.21
N THR A 136 14.79 3.38 14.58
CA THR A 136 13.34 3.56 14.76
C THR A 136 12.57 2.36 14.23
N LEU A 137 12.94 1.84 13.05
CA LEU A 137 12.35 0.61 12.50
C LEU A 137 12.56 -0.57 13.46
N LYS A 138 13.77 -0.75 13.99
CA LYS A 138 14.04 -1.84 14.96
C LYS A 138 13.19 -1.69 16.23
N ALA A 139 13.10 -0.48 16.77
CA ALA A 139 12.34 -0.20 17.99
C ALA A 139 10.82 -0.42 17.81
N VAL A 140 10.24 0.01 16.69
CA VAL A 140 8.79 -0.14 16.45
C VAL A 140 8.45 -1.57 16.07
N VAL A 141 9.21 -2.18 15.15
CA VAL A 141 8.91 -3.53 14.64
C VAL A 141 8.99 -4.58 15.73
N ALA A 142 9.90 -4.43 16.69
CA ALA A 142 10.01 -5.31 17.85
C ALA A 142 8.76 -5.28 18.77
N GLN A 143 7.90 -4.26 18.67
CA GLN A 143 6.68 -4.15 19.47
C GLN A 143 5.47 -4.87 18.84
N TYR A 144 5.50 -5.11 17.53
CA TYR A 144 4.41 -5.71 16.77
C TYR A 144 4.71 -7.14 16.35
N ASN A 145 3.67 -7.97 16.28
CA ASN A 145 3.79 -9.32 15.70
C ASN A 145 3.83 -9.23 14.17
N ALA A 146 4.42 -10.25 13.51
CA ALA A 146 4.49 -10.30 12.05
C ALA A 146 3.12 -10.15 11.35
N SER A 147 2.07 -10.76 11.90
CA SER A 147 0.70 -10.65 11.38
C SER A 147 0.10 -9.24 11.50
N GLN A 148 0.47 -8.50 12.55
CA GLN A 148 0.02 -7.12 12.77
C GLN A 148 0.68 -6.14 11.80
N LEU A 149 1.93 -6.39 11.40
CA LEU A 149 2.62 -5.58 10.39
C LEU A 149 1.91 -5.61 9.03
N ILE A 150 1.22 -6.72 8.71
CA ILE A 150 0.42 -6.86 7.49
C ILE A 150 -0.96 -6.20 7.69
N THR A 151 -1.67 -6.60 8.73
CA THR A 151 -3.08 -6.23 8.95
C THR A 151 -3.26 -4.78 9.41
N GLN A 152 -2.34 -4.25 10.21
CA GLN A 152 -2.40 -2.91 10.81
C GLN A 152 -1.27 -2.01 10.30
N ARG A 153 -0.86 -2.20 9.04
CA ARG A 153 0.24 -1.46 8.41
C ARG A 153 0.13 0.06 8.56
N GLU A 154 -1.07 0.61 8.46
CA GLU A 154 -1.32 2.05 8.58
C GLU A 154 -1.00 2.58 9.99
N ASN A 155 -1.41 1.83 11.03
CA ASN A 155 -1.13 2.20 12.42
C ASN A 155 0.38 2.14 12.69
N VAL A 156 1.05 1.10 12.18
CA VAL A 156 2.51 0.96 12.30
C VAL A 156 3.22 2.09 11.56
N SER A 157 2.78 2.45 10.35
CA SER A 157 3.36 3.55 9.57
C SER A 157 3.22 4.89 10.30
N ARG A 158 2.08 5.13 10.95
CA ARG A 158 1.83 6.34 11.75
C ARG A 158 2.75 6.41 12.96
N GLU A 159 2.94 5.29 13.66
CA GLU A 159 3.83 5.23 14.83
C GLU A 159 5.30 5.45 14.43
N ILE A 160 5.75 4.80 13.34
CA ILE A 160 7.08 5.05 12.77
C ILE A 160 7.23 6.53 12.41
N ARG A 161 6.24 7.12 11.73
CA ARG A 161 6.28 8.54 11.36
C ARG A 161 6.44 9.42 12.59
N LYS A 162 5.65 9.21 13.65
CA LYS A 162 5.71 10.00 14.88
C LYS A 162 7.12 9.98 15.49
N ILE A 163 7.65 8.79 15.76
CA ILE A 163 8.96 8.63 16.41
C ILE A 163 10.09 9.14 15.50
N LEU A 164 10.00 8.89 14.20
CA LEU A 164 11.01 9.34 13.25
C LEU A 164 11.00 10.86 13.11
N THR A 165 9.82 11.50 13.10
CA THR A 165 9.70 12.97 13.08
C THR A 165 10.27 13.60 14.34
N GLU A 166 9.98 13.06 15.53
CA GLU A 166 10.57 13.54 16.79
C GLU A 166 12.10 13.44 16.78
N ARG A 167 12.64 12.30 16.32
CA ARG A 167 14.10 12.11 16.24
C ARG A 167 14.75 12.98 15.17
N ALA A 168 14.12 13.14 14.00
CA ALA A 168 14.64 13.98 12.92
C ALA A 168 14.63 15.48 13.26
N ALA A 169 13.66 15.91 14.07
CA ALA A 169 13.57 17.29 14.55
C ALA A 169 14.81 17.70 15.37
N ASN A 170 15.40 16.79 16.15
CA ASN A 170 16.65 17.04 16.90
C ASN A 170 17.85 17.37 15.98
N PHE A 171 17.78 16.96 14.70
CA PHE A 171 18.81 17.23 13.69
C PHE A 171 18.39 18.35 12.72
N ASN A 172 17.29 19.07 13.01
CA ASN A 172 16.73 20.11 12.14
C ASN A 172 16.36 19.62 10.73
N ILE A 173 15.94 18.36 10.62
CA ILE A 173 15.43 17.76 9.38
C ILE A 173 13.92 17.56 9.53
N ALA A 174 13.16 18.09 8.58
CA ALA A 174 11.72 17.90 8.51
C ALA A 174 11.38 16.68 7.64
N LEU A 175 10.39 15.90 8.09
CA LEU A 175 9.85 14.76 7.36
C LEU A 175 8.45 15.11 6.88
N ASP A 176 8.25 15.17 5.57
CA ASP A 176 6.94 15.49 5.00
C ASP A 176 6.05 14.24 4.93
N ASP A 177 6.62 13.09 4.58
CA ASP A 177 5.92 11.81 4.49
C ASP A 177 6.85 10.64 4.86
N VAL A 178 6.25 9.61 5.47
CA VAL A 178 6.92 8.36 5.84
C VAL A 178 5.96 7.23 5.53
N SER A 179 6.34 6.39 4.57
CA SER A 179 5.51 5.28 4.10
C SER A 179 6.31 3.99 3.96
N ILE A 180 5.78 2.91 4.52
CA ILE A 180 6.31 1.56 4.27
C ILE A 180 6.07 1.26 2.80
N THR A 181 7.08 0.85 2.05
CA THR A 181 6.98 0.49 0.62
C THR A 181 6.84 -1.02 0.46
N SER A 182 7.79 -1.79 1.00
CA SER A 182 7.84 -3.24 0.90
C SER A 182 7.90 -3.88 2.29
N LEU A 183 7.26 -5.05 2.42
CA LEU A 183 7.27 -5.87 3.62
C LEU A 183 7.43 -7.32 3.18
N THR A 184 8.56 -7.94 3.50
CA THR A 184 8.86 -9.32 3.11
C THR A 184 9.25 -10.13 4.34
N PHE A 185 8.60 -11.28 4.50
CA PHE A 185 8.87 -12.23 5.57
C PHE A 185 9.79 -13.35 5.06
N GLY A 186 10.38 -14.12 5.98
CA GLY A 186 11.09 -15.35 5.63
C GLY A 186 10.18 -16.30 4.83
N LYS A 187 10.76 -17.03 3.87
CA LYS A 187 10.00 -17.93 2.97
C LYS A 187 9.17 -18.97 3.72
N GLU A 188 9.71 -19.50 4.81
CA GLU A 188 9.07 -20.50 5.66
C GLU A 188 7.82 -19.95 6.34
N PHE A 189 7.88 -18.70 6.85
CA PHE A 189 6.73 -18.05 7.47
C PHE A 189 5.63 -17.76 6.45
N THR A 190 5.99 -17.23 5.28
CA THR A 190 5.02 -16.99 4.20
C THR A 190 4.32 -18.29 3.79
N ALA A 191 5.08 -19.38 3.58
CA ALA A 191 4.53 -20.68 3.24
C ALA A 191 3.60 -21.23 4.34
N ALA A 192 3.96 -21.06 5.62
CA ALA A 192 3.12 -21.48 6.74
C ALA A 192 1.81 -20.68 6.84
N ILE A 193 1.85 -19.38 6.55
CA ILE A 193 0.64 -18.53 6.52
C ILE A 193 -0.26 -18.92 5.35
N GLU A 194 0.29 -19.12 4.16
CA GLU A 194 -0.45 -19.59 2.99
C GLU A 194 -1.11 -20.95 3.27
N ALA A 195 -0.35 -21.91 3.81
CA ALA A 195 -0.89 -23.22 4.19
C ALA A 195 -2.02 -23.11 5.22
N LYS A 196 -1.88 -22.22 6.22
CA LYS A 196 -2.93 -21.95 7.21
C LYS A 196 -4.18 -21.33 6.57
N GLN A 197 -4.01 -20.43 5.61
CA GLN A 197 -5.13 -19.83 4.88
C GLN A 197 -5.87 -20.87 4.05
N VAL A 198 -5.14 -21.74 3.33
CA VAL A 198 -5.73 -22.85 2.58
C VAL A 198 -6.49 -23.78 3.51
N ALA A 199 -5.89 -24.21 4.63
CA ALA A 199 -6.56 -25.08 5.60
C ALA A 199 -7.81 -24.43 6.23
N ALA A 200 -7.78 -23.12 6.50
CA ALA A 200 -8.93 -22.39 7.00
C ALA A 200 -10.07 -22.33 5.97
N GLN A 201 -9.73 -22.07 4.71
CA GLN A 201 -10.69 -22.05 3.60
C GLN A 201 -11.28 -23.44 3.33
N GLU A 202 -10.46 -24.49 3.42
CA GLU A 202 -10.92 -25.89 3.32
C GLU A 202 -11.86 -26.26 4.46
N ALA A 203 -11.55 -25.85 5.68
CA ALA A 203 -12.42 -26.07 6.84
C ALA A 203 -13.77 -25.33 6.70
N GLU A 204 -13.78 -24.10 6.20
CA GLU A 204 -15.00 -23.35 5.91
C GLU A 204 -15.82 -24.01 4.80
N ARG A 205 -15.17 -24.46 3.73
CA ARG A 205 -15.81 -25.22 2.66
C ARG A 205 -16.41 -26.53 3.17
N ALA A 206 -15.70 -27.25 4.03
CA ALA A 206 -16.19 -28.48 4.63
C ALA A 206 -17.46 -28.23 5.48
N LYS A 207 -17.47 -27.15 6.28
CA LYS A 207 -18.68 -26.73 7.01
C LYS A 207 -19.86 -26.46 6.08
N PHE A 208 -19.63 -25.75 4.97
CA PHE A 208 -20.67 -25.47 3.99
C PHE A 208 -21.21 -26.74 3.32
N VAL A 209 -20.34 -27.73 3.05
CA VAL A 209 -20.77 -29.03 2.50
C VAL A 209 -21.64 -29.79 3.50
N VAL A 210 -21.27 -29.79 4.78
CA VAL A 210 -22.08 -30.42 5.84
C VAL A 210 -23.43 -29.71 5.98
N GLU A 211 -23.43 -28.38 6.02
CA GLU A 211 -24.67 -27.59 6.11
C GLU A 211 -25.57 -27.84 4.89
N LYS A 212 -25.00 -27.88 3.69
CA LYS A 212 -25.74 -28.24 2.47
C LYS A 212 -26.34 -29.64 2.58
N ALA A 213 -25.57 -30.63 3.04
CA ALA A 213 -26.08 -31.99 3.21
C ALA A 213 -27.21 -32.07 4.25
N GLU A 214 -27.15 -31.27 5.33
CA GLU A 214 -28.24 -31.17 6.30
C GLU A 214 -29.49 -30.54 5.71
N GLN A 215 -29.34 -29.47 4.92
CA GLN A 215 -30.45 -28.82 4.22
C GLN A 215 -31.08 -29.77 3.18
N ASP A 216 -30.27 -30.48 2.41
CA ASP A 216 -30.74 -31.47 1.44
C ASP A 216 -31.49 -32.61 2.13
N LYS A 217 -31.00 -33.08 3.28
CA LYS A 217 -31.71 -34.08 4.11
C LYS A 217 -33.05 -33.56 4.61
N LYS A 218 -33.09 -32.35 5.17
CA LYS A 218 -34.35 -31.73 5.64
C LYS A 218 -35.34 -31.58 4.50
N SER A 219 -34.87 -31.11 3.34
CA SER A 219 -35.67 -30.99 2.11
C SER A 219 -36.25 -32.34 1.68
N ALA A 220 -35.43 -33.40 1.69
CA ALA A 220 -35.89 -34.75 1.33
C ALA A 220 -36.95 -35.31 2.29
N VAL A 221 -36.80 -35.10 3.61
CA VAL A 221 -37.80 -35.52 4.61
C VAL A 221 -39.10 -34.76 4.42
N ILE A 222 -39.04 -33.43 4.29
CA ILE A 222 -40.22 -32.59 4.06
C ILE A 222 -40.92 -32.99 2.75
N ARG A 223 -40.15 -33.30 1.70
CA ARG A 223 -40.70 -33.76 0.43
C ARG A 223 -41.39 -35.12 0.57
N ALA A 224 -40.77 -36.08 1.27
CA ALA A 224 -41.34 -37.39 1.52
C ALA A 224 -42.62 -37.32 2.39
N GLU A 225 -42.64 -36.47 3.42
CA GLU A 225 -43.82 -36.21 4.24
C GLU A 225 -44.93 -35.53 3.42
N GLY A 226 -44.58 -34.59 2.56
CA GLY A 226 -45.49 -33.94 1.62
C GLY A 226 -46.09 -34.94 0.63
N GLU A 227 -45.26 -35.82 0.06
CA GLU A 227 -45.69 -36.90 -0.85
C GLU A 227 -46.58 -37.92 -0.11
N ALA A 228 -46.23 -38.34 1.10
CA ALA A 228 -47.03 -39.27 1.90
C ALA A 228 -48.39 -38.67 2.30
N THR A 229 -48.40 -37.41 2.71
CA THR A 229 -49.63 -36.68 3.06
C THR A 229 -50.50 -36.50 1.82
N SER A 230 -49.90 -36.12 0.69
CA SER A 230 -50.59 -36.01 -0.60
C SER A 230 -51.19 -37.35 -1.03
N ALA A 231 -50.42 -38.44 -0.98
CA ALA A 231 -50.88 -39.78 -1.31
C ALA A 231 -52.03 -40.25 -0.39
N LYS A 232 -51.98 -39.94 0.91
CA LYS A 232 -53.05 -40.24 1.85
C LYS A 232 -54.33 -39.47 1.53
N LEU A 233 -54.23 -38.18 1.21
CA LEU A 233 -55.37 -37.35 0.84
C LEU A 233 -55.98 -37.81 -0.51
N ILE A 234 -55.15 -38.12 -1.50
CA ILE A 234 -55.58 -38.68 -2.78
C ILE A 234 -56.26 -40.04 -2.56
N GLY A 235 -55.68 -40.92 -1.74
CA GLY A 235 -56.26 -42.21 -1.40
C GLY A 235 -57.63 -42.09 -0.71
N GLN A 236 -57.78 -41.12 0.20
CA GLN A 236 -59.08 -40.81 0.81
C GLN A 236 -60.09 -40.27 -0.22
N ALA A 237 -59.65 -39.38 -1.13
CA ALA A 237 -60.51 -38.85 -2.19
C ALA A 237 -60.98 -39.96 -3.16
N ILE A 238 -60.09 -40.91 -3.49
CA ILE A 238 -60.39 -42.12 -4.27
C ILE A 238 -61.42 -43.00 -3.56
N ALA A 239 -61.20 -43.30 -2.27
CA ALA A 239 -62.09 -44.16 -1.50
C ALA A 239 -63.51 -43.57 -1.38
N ASN A 240 -63.61 -42.24 -1.30
CA ASN A 240 -64.90 -41.55 -1.17
C ASN A 240 -65.65 -41.40 -2.51
N ASN A 241 -64.96 -41.43 -3.66
CA ASN A 241 -65.59 -41.21 -4.96
C ASN A 241 -65.03 -42.14 -6.05
N PRO A 242 -65.75 -43.21 -6.45
CA PRO A 242 -65.30 -44.12 -7.51
C PRO A 242 -65.16 -43.43 -8.89
N ALA A 243 -65.86 -42.32 -9.13
CA ALA A 243 -65.73 -41.54 -10.36
C ALA A 243 -64.39 -40.79 -10.46
N PHE A 244 -63.65 -40.65 -9.36
CA PHE A 244 -62.33 -40.02 -9.39
C PHE A 244 -61.28 -40.90 -10.05
N ILE A 245 -61.35 -42.22 -9.86
CA ILE A 245 -60.45 -43.18 -10.52
C ILE A 245 -60.68 -43.20 -12.03
N THR A 246 -61.94 -43.16 -12.47
CA THR A 246 -62.26 -43.13 -13.90
C THR A 246 -61.80 -41.82 -14.55
N LEU A 247 -61.98 -40.68 -13.87
CA LEU A 247 -61.42 -39.40 -14.33
C LEU A 247 -59.90 -39.45 -14.46
N ARG A 248 -59.18 -40.01 -13.48
CA ARG A 248 -57.72 -40.15 -13.53
C ARG A 248 -57.25 -41.11 -14.63
N LYS A 249 -57.98 -42.19 -14.89
CA LYS A 249 -57.70 -43.08 -16.05
C LYS A 249 -57.85 -42.33 -17.37
N ILE A 250 -58.89 -41.53 -17.54
CA ILE A 250 -59.10 -40.71 -18.75
C ILE A 250 -57.98 -39.67 -18.91
N GLU A 251 -57.58 -39.00 -17.82
CA GLU A 251 -56.46 -38.05 -17.85
C GLU A 251 -55.13 -38.70 -18.23
N ALA A 252 -54.82 -39.87 -17.63
CA ALA A 252 -53.62 -40.64 -17.97
C ALA A 252 -53.65 -41.10 -19.43
N ALA A 253 -54.79 -41.62 -19.90
CA ALA A 253 -54.98 -41.99 -21.30
C ALA A 253 -54.74 -40.81 -22.25
N ARG A 254 -55.26 -39.63 -21.91
CA ARG A 254 -55.04 -38.38 -22.67
C ARG A 254 -53.56 -37.98 -22.69
N GLU A 255 -52.85 -38.08 -21.56
CA GLU A 255 -51.43 -37.74 -21.46
C GLU A 255 -50.53 -38.72 -22.23
N ILE A 256 -50.82 -40.02 -22.14
CA ILE A 256 -50.15 -41.06 -22.92
C ILE A 256 -50.36 -40.80 -24.42
N ALA A 257 -51.60 -40.55 -24.85
CA ALA A 257 -51.91 -40.24 -26.24
C ALA A 257 -51.17 -38.98 -26.74
N HIS A 258 -51.09 -37.93 -25.91
CA HIS A 258 -50.34 -36.72 -26.22
C HIS A 258 -48.82 -36.98 -26.33
N THR A 259 -48.25 -37.79 -25.42
CA THR A 259 -46.83 -38.16 -25.45
C THR A 259 -46.48 -38.99 -26.68
N ILE A 260 -47.35 -39.93 -27.08
CA ILE A 260 -47.19 -40.74 -28.30
C ILE A 260 -47.30 -39.88 -29.55
N SER A 261 -48.27 -38.96 -29.61
CA SER A 261 -48.43 -38.04 -30.73
C SER A 261 -47.19 -37.17 -30.98
N ASN A 262 -46.42 -36.86 -29.92
CA ASN A 262 -45.22 -36.04 -30.01
C ASN A 262 -43.92 -36.85 -30.14
N SER A 263 -43.96 -38.17 -29.94
CA SER A 263 -42.80 -39.04 -30.09
C SER A 263 -42.42 -39.21 -31.55
N ALA A 264 -41.14 -39.05 -31.88
CA ALA A 264 -40.62 -39.24 -33.23
C ALA A 264 -40.58 -40.71 -33.68
N ASN A 265 -40.64 -41.66 -32.74
CA ASN A 265 -40.50 -43.09 -33.02
C ASN A 265 -41.89 -43.76 -33.10
N LYS A 266 -42.29 -44.20 -34.29
CA LYS A 266 -43.60 -44.83 -34.54
C LYS A 266 -43.54 -46.32 -34.19
N VAL A 267 -43.90 -46.66 -32.96
CA VAL A 267 -44.06 -48.05 -32.51
C VAL A 267 -45.56 -48.37 -32.51
N PHE A 268 -45.95 -49.46 -33.19
CA PHE A 268 -47.33 -49.95 -33.14
C PHE A 268 -47.53 -50.69 -31.82
N LEU A 269 -48.21 -50.03 -30.88
CA LEU A 269 -48.60 -50.59 -29.60
C LEU A 269 -50.11 -50.85 -29.62
N HIS A 270 -50.54 -51.97 -29.04
CA HIS A 270 -51.96 -52.27 -28.92
C HIS A 270 -52.61 -51.34 -27.88
N SER A 271 -53.85 -50.92 -28.16
CA SER A 271 -54.59 -49.97 -27.30
C SER A 271 -54.85 -50.49 -25.89
N ASP A 272 -54.90 -51.82 -25.72
CA ASP A 272 -55.08 -52.47 -24.42
C ASP A 272 -53.82 -52.35 -23.54
N ASP A 273 -52.63 -52.42 -24.13
CA ASP A 273 -51.35 -52.23 -23.41
C ASP A 273 -51.16 -50.78 -22.92
N LEU A 274 -51.85 -49.83 -23.57
CA LEU A 274 -51.76 -48.40 -23.27
C LEU A 274 -52.89 -47.89 -22.36
N LEU A 275 -53.74 -48.78 -21.85
CA LEU A 275 -54.91 -48.41 -21.03
C LEU A 275 -55.86 -47.41 -21.72
N LEU A 276 -55.87 -47.38 -23.06
CA LEU A 276 -56.68 -46.46 -23.87
C LEU A 276 -58.09 -46.99 -24.16
N ASN A 277 -58.38 -48.23 -23.75
CA ASN A 277 -59.68 -48.86 -23.95
C ASN A 277 -60.72 -48.33 -22.95
N LEU A 278 -61.37 -47.23 -23.34
CA LEU A 278 -62.40 -46.54 -22.53
C LEU A 278 -63.76 -47.27 -22.53
N GLN A 279 -63.97 -48.28 -23.38
CA GLN A 279 -65.25 -48.96 -23.58
C GLN A 279 -65.59 -49.97 -22.46
N GLU A 280 -64.60 -50.48 -21.73
CA GLU A 280 -64.81 -51.41 -20.60
C GLU A 280 -65.11 -50.69 -19.26
N MET A 281 -65.15 -49.36 -19.23
CA MET A 281 -65.39 -48.59 -18.01
C MET A 281 -66.88 -48.56 -17.65
N ASN A 282 -67.39 -49.64 -17.07
CA ASN A 282 -68.72 -49.65 -16.48
C ASN A 282 -68.73 -48.83 -15.18
N LEU A 283 -69.41 -47.68 -15.21
CA LEU A 283 -69.65 -46.84 -14.03
C LEU A 283 -70.75 -47.47 -13.19
N GLU A 284 -70.42 -48.46 -12.34
CA GLU A 284 -71.33 -48.85 -11.28
C GLU A 284 -71.44 -47.70 -10.27
N THR A 285 -72.51 -46.92 -10.38
CA THR A 285 -72.95 -46.00 -9.33
C THR A 285 -73.13 -46.79 -8.04
N ALA A 286 -72.23 -46.60 -7.08
CA ALA A 286 -72.39 -47.13 -5.73
C ALA A 286 -73.78 -46.71 -5.20
N LYS A 287 -74.69 -47.70 -5.06
CA LYS A 287 -75.99 -47.49 -4.45
C LYS A 287 -75.80 -47.05 -3.00
N LYS A 288 -76.47 -45.96 -2.62
CA LYS A 288 -76.64 -45.48 -1.25
C LYS A 288 -77.14 -46.57 -0.32
#